data_AF-A0A8T5RYZ9-F1
#
_entry.id   AF-A0A8T5RYZ9-F1
#
_cell.length_a   1.000
_cell.length_b   1.000
_cell.length_c   1.000
_cell.angle_alpha   90.00
_cell.angle_beta   90.00
_cell.angle_gamma   90.00
#
_symmetry.space_group_name_H-M   'P 1'
#
loop_
_entity.id
_entity.type
_entity.pdbx_description
1 polymer ?
#
loop_
_entity_poly.entity_id
_entity_poly.type
_entity_poly.pdbx_seq_one_letter_code
_entity_poly.pdbx_strand_id
1 'polypeptide(L)'
;MKEETIQPNRGTNLRKNGDEELKLFIDSESLKKIFLVNGTSFFTQHLKEANLIIKPNDFYMVINKWDKNVKVKYSKNITNHEIIYQPYKYEFSKKEKFNPVEFSKNHGVPSGYIDILNKWYSIKFTYLDYNLIYIKPEIGIS
;
A
#
# COMPACT_ATOMS: atom_id res chain seq x y z
N MET A 1 4.52 17.11 15.22
CA MET A 1 3.78 15.88 15.61
C MET A 1 2.65 15.69 14.61
N LYS A 2 2.44 14.49 14.05
CA LYS A 2 1.39 14.22 13.05
C LYS A 2 0.41 13.19 13.62
N GLU A 3 -0.85 13.25 13.20
CA GLU A 3 -1.90 12.27 13.49
C GLU A 3 -2.48 11.76 12.17
N GLU A 4 -2.76 10.46 12.10
CA GLU A 4 -3.48 9.82 11.00
C GLU A 4 -4.69 9.06 11.55
N THR A 5 -5.83 9.16 10.88
CA THR A 5 -7.02 8.36 11.18
C THR A 5 -7.13 7.25 10.14
N ILE A 6 -7.14 6.00 10.60
CA ILE A 6 -7.21 4.80 9.76
C ILE A 6 -8.64 4.26 9.83
N GLN A 7 -9.34 4.25 8.69
CA GLN A 7 -10.71 3.69 8.61
C GLN A 7 -10.72 2.16 8.79
N PRO A 8 -11.87 1.55 9.08
CA PRO A 8 -12.01 0.09 9.20
C PRO A 8 -11.44 -0.66 8.00
N ASN A 9 -10.71 -1.75 8.27
CA ASN A 9 -10.07 -2.60 7.25
C ASN A 9 -9.08 -1.87 6.33
N ARG A 10 -8.53 -0.73 6.77
CA ARG A 10 -7.51 0.02 6.03
C ARG A 10 -6.17 0.04 6.73
N GLY A 11 -5.11 0.33 5.99
CA GLY A 11 -3.79 0.58 6.55
C GLY A 11 -3.26 1.98 6.27
N THR A 12 -2.18 2.34 6.97
CA THR A 12 -1.36 3.48 6.57
C THR A 12 -0.50 3.12 5.35
N ASN A 13 0.22 4.09 4.78
CA ASN A 13 1.28 3.75 3.83
C ASN A 13 2.39 2.97 4.56
N LEU A 14 3.00 2.01 3.86
CA LEU A 14 4.26 1.42 4.31
C LEU A 14 5.35 2.45 4.10
N ARG A 15 6.04 2.82 5.18
CA ARG A 15 7.07 3.85 5.16
C ARG A 15 8.37 3.31 5.72
N LYS A 16 9.49 3.89 5.30
CA LYS A 16 10.77 3.75 5.97
C LYS A 16 10.92 4.87 7.00
N ASN A 17 11.26 4.51 8.24
CA ASN A 17 11.57 5.48 9.28
C ASN A 17 12.91 6.18 8.98
N GLY A 18 13.07 7.41 9.49
CA GLY A 18 14.33 8.15 9.38
C GLY A 18 15.42 7.65 10.35
N ASP A 19 16.40 8.50 10.64
CA ASP A 19 17.62 8.11 11.38
C ASP A 19 17.46 8.03 12.90
N GLU A 20 16.30 8.38 13.41
CA GLU A 20 15.98 8.34 14.84
C GLU A 20 14.83 7.37 15.12
N GLU A 21 14.71 6.91 16.36
CA GLU A 21 13.56 6.13 16.80
C GLU A 21 12.24 6.90 16.62
N LEU A 22 11.20 6.19 16.23
CA LEU A 22 9.84 6.71 16.11
C LEU A 22 8.93 5.95 17.06
N LYS A 23 8.20 6.65 17.92
CA LYS A 23 7.19 6.05 18.78
C LYS A 23 5.80 6.32 18.19
N LEU A 24 5.01 5.26 18.04
CA LEU A 24 3.60 5.33 17.71
C LEU A 24 2.78 5.39 19.01
N PHE A 25 1.74 6.21 19.02
CA PHE A 25 0.77 6.28 20.11
C PHE A 25 -0.60 5.89 19.58
N ILE A 26 -1.11 4.80 20.12
CA ILE A 26 -2.40 4.18 19.79
C ILE A 26 -3.04 3.84 21.13
N ASP A 27 -4.32 4.11 21.31
CA ASP A 27 -5.01 3.77 22.54
C ASP A 27 -5.05 2.25 22.77
N SER A 28 -5.16 1.84 24.04
CA SER A 28 -5.03 0.43 24.44
C SER A 28 -6.15 -0.46 23.92
N GLU A 29 -7.33 0.08 23.62
CA GLU A 29 -8.44 -0.65 23.02
C GLU A 29 -8.13 -0.93 21.55
N SER A 30 -7.76 0.11 20.80
CA SER A 30 -7.36 0.02 19.39
C SER A 30 -6.14 -0.88 19.18
N LEU A 31 -5.17 -0.89 20.12
CA LEU A 31 -3.95 -1.69 20.01
C LEU A 31 -4.24 -3.20 19.84
N LYS A 32 -5.34 -3.69 20.42
CA LYS A 32 -5.79 -5.09 20.31
C LYS A 32 -6.48 -5.40 18.99
N LYS A 33 -6.76 -4.39 18.19
CA LYS A 33 -7.58 -4.44 16.97
C LYS A 33 -6.83 -3.93 15.74
N ILE A 34 -5.50 -3.87 15.80
CA ILE A 34 -4.64 -3.53 14.67
C ILE A 34 -3.64 -4.65 14.37
N PHE A 35 -3.13 -4.67 13.15
CA PHE A 35 -1.87 -5.31 12.82
C PHE A 35 -0.77 -4.25 12.66
N LEU A 36 0.47 -4.66 12.88
CA LEU A 36 1.64 -3.79 12.78
C LEU A 36 2.75 -4.47 11.99
N VAL A 37 3.24 -3.80 10.96
CA VAL A 37 4.57 -4.03 10.39
C VAL A 37 5.56 -3.13 11.13
N ASN A 38 6.64 -3.71 11.65
CA ASN A 38 7.75 -2.99 12.27
C ASN A 38 9.07 -3.73 11.97
N GLY A 39 9.89 -3.15 11.10
CA GLY A 39 11.06 -3.80 10.52
C GLY A 39 10.67 -5.08 9.77
N THR A 40 11.30 -6.19 10.11
CA THR A 40 11.00 -7.52 9.58
C THR A 40 9.84 -8.22 10.29
N SER A 41 9.29 -7.64 11.34
CA SER A 41 8.25 -8.25 12.16
C SER A 41 6.86 -7.85 11.70
N PHE A 42 5.95 -8.83 11.64
CA PHE A 42 4.53 -8.62 11.43
C PHE A 42 3.74 -9.13 12.63
N PHE A 43 3.11 -8.21 13.36
CA PHE A 43 2.34 -8.49 14.56
C PHE A 43 0.85 -8.50 14.23
N THR A 44 0.21 -9.64 14.46
CA THR A 44 -1.25 -9.81 14.28
C THR A 44 -2.01 -9.91 15.60
N GLN A 45 -1.30 -10.16 16.70
CA GLN A 45 -1.86 -10.36 18.04
C GLN A 45 -0.81 -10.03 19.10
N HIS A 46 -1.24 -9.91 20.35
CA HIS A 46 -0.38 -9.66 21.52
C HIS A 46 0.54 -8.44 21.40
N LEU A 47 0.10 -7.41 20.67
CA LEU A 47 0.81 -6.14 20.57
C LEU A 47 0.93 -5.49 21.95
N LYS A 48 2.16 -5.11 22.29
CA LYS A 48 2.53 -4.36 23.50
C LYS A 48 3.07 -2.99 23.10
N GLU A 49 3.11 -2.06 24.04
CA GLU A 49 3.67 -0.72 23.79
C GLU A 49 5.11 -0.74 23.29
N ALA A 50 5.91 -1.73 23.71
CA ALA A 50 7.28 -1.90 23.23
C ALA A 50 7.37 -2.16 21.72
N ASN A 51 6.33 -2.77 21.13
CA ASN A 51 6.27 -3.00 19.68
C ASN A 51 5.99 -1.71 18.90
N LEU A 52 5.51 -0.66 19.55
CA LEU A 52 5.19 0.65 18.94
C LEU A 52 6.42 1.55 18.76
N ILE A 53 7.62 1.04 19.05
CA ILE A 53 8.89 1.74 18.82
C ILE A 53 9.49 1.21 17.52
N ILE A 54 9.55 2.06 16.50
CA ILE A 54 10.18 1.77 15.21
C ILE A 54 11.64 2.23 15.27
N LYS A 55 12.55 1.33 14.92
CA LYS A 55 13.99 1.63 14.91
C LYS A 55 14.37 2.53 13.74
N PRO A 56 15.53 3.21 13.81
CA PRO A 56 16.04 3.97 12.68
C PRO A 56 16.10 3.13 11.40
N ASN A 57 15.75 3.72 10.26
CA ASN A 57 15.81 3.08 8.94
C ASN A 57 14.93 1.85 8.73
N ASP A 58 14.11 1.45 9.71
CA ASP A 58 13.19 0.32 9.60
C ASP A 58 11.86 0.69 8.95
N PHE A 59 11.17 -0.32 8.41
CA PHE A 59 9.88 -0.16 7.78
C PHE A 59 8.73 -0.25 8.79
N TYR A 60 7.66 0.50 8.56
CA TYR A 60 6.48 0.41 9.40
C TYR A 60 5.17 0.68 8.67
N MET A 61 4.11 0.01 9.12
CA MET A 61 2.74 0.17 8.64
C MET A 61 1.77 -0.26 9.74
N VAL A 62 0.70 0.51 9.95
CA VAL A 62 -0.38 0.14 10.88
C VAL A 62 -1.60 -0.23 10.06
N ILE A 63 -2.23 -1.36 10.36
CA ILE A 63 -3.41 -1.86 9.67
C ILE A 63 -4.56 -1.96 10.68
N ASN A 64 -5.63 -1.24 10.44
CA ASN A 64 -6.83 -1.28 11.24
C ASN A 64 -7.68 -2.51 10.89
N LYS A 65 -7.83 -3.42 11.87
CA LYS A 65 -8.71 -4.61 11.78
C LYS A 65 -9.99 -4.46 12.60
N TRP A 66 -10.21 -3.30 13.19
CA TRP A 66 -11.44 -2.97 13.90
C TRP A 66 -12.55 -2.54 12.94
N ASP A 67 -13.78 -2.49 13.45
CA ASP A 67 -14.96 -1.94 12.79
C ASP A 67 -15.10 -0.42 13.01
N LYS A 68 -14.22 0.19 13.82
CA LYS A 68 -14.16 1.63 14.09
C LYS A 68 -12.88 2.26 13.55
N ASN A 69 -12.89 3.59 13.43
CA ASN A 69 -11.70 4.37 13.09
C ASN A 69 -10.65 4.27 14.21
N VAL A 70 -9.39 4.07 13.83
CA VAL A 70 -8.24 4.07 14.75
C VAL A 70 -7.42 5.33 14.52
N LYS A 71 -7.05 6.01 15.60
CA LYS A 71 -6.13 7.16 15.55
C LYS A 71 -4.71 6.70 15.86
N VAL A 72 -3.76 7.10 15.03
CA VAL A 72 -2.33 6.88 15.24
C VAL A 72 -1.65 8.24 15.32
N LYS A 73 -1.04 8.52 16.46
CA LYS A 73 -0.16 9.68 16.62
C LYS A 73 1.30 9.23 16.54
N TYR A 74 2.14 10.09 15.99
CA TYR A 74 3.57 9.86 15.81
C TYR A 74 4.36 10.80 16.72
N SER A 75 5.40 10.32 17.40
CA SER A 75 6.26 11.16 18.26
C SER A 75 6.90 12.33 17.52
N LYS A 76 7.09 12.20 16.20
CA LYS A 76 7.68 13.22 15.32
C LYS A 76 6.87 13.40 14.03
N ASN A 77 7.25 14.39 13.23
CA ASN A 77 6.63 14.60 11.92
C ASN A 77 7.16 13.56 10.93
N ILE A 78 6.27 12.74 10.36
CA ILE A 78 6.62 11.65 9.43
C ILE A 78 6.37 12.02 7.95
N THR A 79 6.11 13.30 7.64
CA THR A 79 5.70 13.71 6.28
C THR A 79 6.81 13.52 5.26
N ASN A 80 8.08 13.57 5.69
CA ASN A 80 9.25 13.38 4.83
C ASN A 80 9.78 11.94 4.83
N HIS A 81 9.10 11.01 5.52
CA HIS A 81 9.48 9.60 5.49
C HIS A 81 9.25 9.02 4.09
N GLU A 82 10.21 8.24 3.61
CA GLU A 82 10.11 7.54 2.33
C GLU A 82 8.90 6.60 2.34
N ILE A 83 8.07 6.67 1.30
CA ILE A 83 6.91 5.81 1.15
C ILE A 83 7.27 4.64 0.23
N ILE A 84 7.33 3.44 0.79
CA ILE A 84 7.68 2.20 0.09
C ILE A 84 6.47 1.63 -0.65
N TYR A 85 5.28 1.75 -0.04
CA TYR A 85 4.03 1.26 -0.63
C TYR A 85 2.84 2.12 -0.23
N GLN A 86 2.00 2.46 -1.22
CA GLN A 86 0.77 3.24 -1.07
C GLN A 86 -0.45 2.41 -1.46
N PRO A 87 -1.12 1.73 -0.51
CA PRO A 87 -2.21 0.79 -0.83
C PRO A 87 -3.38 1.40 -1.61
N TYR A 88 -3.58 2.71 -1.52
CA TYR A 88 -4.77 3.40 -2.03
C TYR A 88 -4.45 4.50 -3.07
N LYS A 89 -3.23 4.52 -3.60
CA LYS A 89 -2.75 5.54 -4.56
C LYS A 89 -3.72 5.76 -5.73
N TYR A 90 -4.42 4.71 -6.15
CA TYR A 90 -5.30 4.72 -7.31
C TYR A 90 -6.79 4.53 -7.01
N GLU A 91 -7.19 4.53 -5.72
CA GLU A 91 -8.57 4.25 -5.33
C GLU A 91 -9.58 5.21 -6.00
N PHE A 92 -9.22 6.50 -6.07
CA PHE A 92 -10.03 7.54 -6.70
C PHE A 92 -9.53 7.95 -8.09
N SER A 93 -8.57 7.21 -8.65
CA SER A 93 -8.07 7.54 -9.99
C SER A 93 -9.19 7.39 -11.02
N LYS A 94 -9.33 8.38 -11.91
CA LYS A 94 -10.31 8.33 -12.99
C LYS A 94 -9.97 7.12 -13.85
N LYS A 95 -10.93 6.19 -13.96
CA LYS A 95 -10.82 5.05 -14.86
C LYS A 95 -11.11 5.54 -16.27
N GLU A 96 -10.06 5.77 -17.04
CA GLU A 96 -10.23 6.04 -18.47
C GLU A 96 -10.67 4.76 -19.17
N LYS A 97 -11.76 4.86 -19.93
CA LYS A 97 -12.18 3.78 -20.83
C LYS A 97 -11.28 3.86 -22.05
N PHE A 98 -10.30 2.97 -22.13
CA PHE A 98 -9.49 2.83 -23.34
C PHE A 98 -10.30 2.11 -24.42
N ASN A 99 -10.27 2.63 -25.64
CA ASN A 99 -10.66 1.87 -26.82
C ASN A 99 -9.48 1.00 -27.24
N PRO A 100 -9.55 -0.34 -27.10
CA PRO A 100 -8.43 -1.22 -27.42
C PRO A 100 -7.97 -1.12 -28.88
N VAL A 101 -8.89 -0.81 -29.80
CA VAL A 101 -8.61 -0.67 -31.23
C VAL A 101 -7.74 0.56 -31.50
N GLU A 102 -8.06 1.68 -30.87
CA GLU A 102 -7.31 2.93 -31.01
C GLU A 102 -5.93 2.84 -30.35
N PHE A 103 -5.86 2.22 -29.17
CA PHE A 103 -4.59 1.96 -28.48
C PHE A 103 -3.67 1.07 -29.31
N SER A 104 -4.21 -0.02 -29.88
CA SER A 104 -3.47 -0.94 -30.76
C SER A 104 -2.92 -0.22 -31.98
N LYS A 105 -3.71 0.65 -32.62
CA LYS A 105 -3.29 1.45 -33.78
C LYS A 105 -2.17 2.44 -33.44
N ASN A 106 -2.25 3.12 -32.31
CA ASN A 106 -1.27 4.14 -31.90
C ASN A 106 0.04 3.53 -31.37
N HIS A 107 0.02 2.29 -30.91
CA HIS A 107 1.18 1.62 -30.29
C HIS A 107 1.67 0.38 -31.04
N GLY A 108 1.14 0.10 -32.24
CA GLY A 108 1.59 -1.01 -33.09
C GLY A 108 1.33 -2.40 -32.51
N VAL A 109 0.27 -2.56 -31.70
CA VAL A 109 -0.06 -3.82 -31.03
C VAL A 109 -0.83 -4.72 -32.01
N PRO A 110 -0.41 -5.98 -32.26
CA PRO A 110 -1.12 -6.87 -33.18
C PRO A 110 -2.57 -7.19 -32.75
N SER A 111 -3.43 -7.50 -33.72
CA SER A 111 -4.83 -7.89 -33.48
C SER A 111 -4.93 -9.17 -32.64
N GLY A 112 -5.73 -9.15 -31.56
CA GLY A 112 -5.93 -10.28 -30.64
C GLY A 112 -5.05 -10.28 -29.38
N TYR A 113 -4.26 -9.21 -29.17
CA TYR A 113 -3.16 -9.18 -28.19
C TYR A 113 -3.44 -8.25 -27.00
N ILE A 114 -4.68 -7.81 -26.75
CA ILE A 114 -5.01 -6.96 -25.60
C ILE A 114 -6.11 -7.64 -24.79
N ASP A 115 -5.74 -8.31 -23.71
CA ASP A 115 -6.67 -8.68 -22.64
C ASP A 115 -6.59 -7.64 -21.53
N ILE A 116 -7.71 -6.94 -21.29
CA ILE A 116 -7.87 -6.07 -20.12
C ILE A 116 -8.33 -6.96 -18.97
N LEU A 117 -7.40 -7.34 -18.09
CA LEU A 117 -7.73 -8.19 -16.95
C LEU A 117 -8.58 -7.42 -15.93
N ASN A 118 -9.72 -8.01 -15.55
CA ASN A 118 -10.78 -7.34 -14.76
C ASN A 118 -10.41 -6.97 -13.33
N LYS A 119 -9.28 -7.44 -12.77
CA LYS A 119 -8.99 -7.22 -11.34
C LYS A 119 -7.86 -6.24 -11.04
N TRP A 120 -6.90 -6.05 -11.92
CA TRP A 120 -5.76 -5.18 -11.67
C TRP A 120 -5.20 -4.72 -13.00
N TYR A 121 -4.95 -3.43 -13.17
CA TYR A 121 -4.46 -2.77 -14.39
C TYR A 121 -3.18 -3.42 -14.94
N SER A 122 -3.36 -4.57 -15.57
CA SER A 122 -2.35 -5.40 -16.18
C SER A 122 -2.76 -5.53 -17.64
N ILE A 123 -2.00 -4.91 -18.54
CA ILE A 123 -2.19 -5.12 -19.96
C ILE A 123 -1.36 -6.34 -20.32
N LYS A 124 -2.01 -7.41 -20.75
CA LYS A 124 -1.31 -8.59 -21.29
C LYS A 124 -1.23 -8.45 -22.80
N PHE A 125 0.00 -8.44 -23.31
CA PHE A 125 0.34 -8.60 -24.72
C PHE A 125 0.79 -10.05 -24.96
N THR A 126 0.15 -10.75 -25.90
CA THR A 126 0.39 -12.18 -26.15
C THR A 126 1.08 -12.38 -27.50
N TYR A 127 2.39 -12.54 -27.54
CA TYR A 127 3.16 -12.86 -28.76
C TYR A 127 3.22 -14.36 -29.03
N LEU A 128 3.64 -14.75 -30.24
CA LEU A 128 3.77 -16.16 -30.65
C LEU A 128 4.59 -17.00 -29.65
N ASP A 129 5.68 -16.43 -29.14
CA ASP A 129 6.65 -17.16 -28.30
C ASP A 129 6.66 -16.70 -26.83
N TYR A 130 5.98 -15.62 -26.47
CA TYR A 130 6.00 -15.06 -25.10
C TYR A 130 4.82 -14.13 -24.80
N ASN A 131 4.57 -13.90 -23.51
CA ASN A 131 3.61 -12.88 -23.05
C ASN A 131 4.36 -11.71 -22.39
N LEU A 132 3.99 -10.46 -22.71
CA LEU A 132 4.37 -9.30 -21.90
C LEU A 132 3.17 -8.90 -21.05
N ILE A 133 3.35 -8.87 -19.74
CA ILE A 133 2.32 -8.37 -18.81
C ILE A 133 2.83 -7.05 -18.26
N TYR A 134 2.22 -5.95 -18.67
CA TYR A 134 2.51 -4.64 -18.11
C TYR A 134 1.72 -4.46 -16.82
N ILE A 135 2.38 -4.64 -15.69
CA ILE A 135 1.79 -4.40 -14.37
C ILE A 135 2.10 -2.96 -14.00
N LYS A 136 1.08 -2.18 -13.65
CA LYS A 136 1.29 -0.83 -13.15
C LYS A 136 2.23 -0.87 -11.94
N PRO A 137 3.34 -0.11 -11.92
CA PRO A 137 4.26 -0.07 -10.79
C PRO A 137 3.51 0.20 -9.48
N GLU A 138 3.97 -0.43 -8.38
CA GLU A 138 3.41 -0.30 -7.03
C GLU A 138 2.00 -0.89 -6.82
N ILE A 139 1.45 -1.65 -7.77
CA ILE A 139 0.32 -2.54 -7.49
C ILE A 139 0.91 -3.88 -7.04
N GLY A 140 0.84 -4.17 -5.74
CA GLY A 140 1.26 -5.45 -5.19
C GLY A 140 0.47 -6.59 -5.83
N ILE A 141 1.18 -7.55 -6.42
CA ILE A 141 0.62 -8.84 -6.80
C ILE A 141 0.50 -9.63 -5.49
N SER A 142 -0.73 -10.01 -5.13
CA SER A 142 -1.01 -11.03 -4.11
C SER A 142 -0.97 -12.42 -4.73
#